data_AF-A0A7S0LQ12-F1
#
_entry.id   AF-A0A7S0LQ12-F1
#
_cell.length_a   1.000
_cell.length_b   1.000
_cell.length_c   1.000
_cell.angle_alpha   90.00
_cell.angle_beta   90.00
_cell.angle_gamma   90.00
#
_symmetry.space_group_name_H-M   'P 1'
#
loop_
_entity.id
_entity.type
_entity.pdbx_description
1 polymer ?
#
loop_
_entity_poly.entity_id
_entity_poly.type
_entity_poly.pdbx_seq_one_letter_code
_entity_poly.pdbx_strand_id
1 'polypeptide(L)'
;MVRQILSGIAFLHSRWIMHRDLSPSNILVFDGQRLKITDFGLARTFWAPLTPLSADGPVVKVWYRAPELLLGQKDYGAAIDVWALGCIFVELLLMRVVFRGHEAKNGRPQMHQLGTIFESLGVPDEQTWPGHTSLPLWRDALHAGILGKGHDGRKSLRAELRALDEETHPGDAGMEVLKQLLRYCPKRRPTAQRALESDLFSGSCLHAAAVP
;
A
#
# COMPACT_ATOMS: atom_id res chain seq x y z
N MET A 1 -7.79 10.90 9.40
CA MET A 1 -6.93 9.73 9.72
C MET A 1 -5.70 9.60 8.82
N VAL A 2 -5.85 9.56 7.48
CA VAL A 2 -4.74 9.39 6.51
C VAL A 2 -3.55 10.33 6.75
N ARG A 3 -3.80 11.63 7.02
CA ARG A 3 -2.76 12.61 7.35
C ARG A 3 -1.86 12.17 8.51
N GLN A 4 -2.45 11.64 9.58
CA GLN A 4 -1.70 11.21 10.77
C GLN A 4 -0.92 9.93 10.51
N ILE A 5 -1.47 8.98 9.72
CA ILE A 5 -0.74 7.77 9.31
C ILE A 5 0.48 8.17 8.46
N LEU A 6 0.28 9.04 7.47
CA LEU A 6 1.36 9.57 6.63
C LEU A 6 2.43 10.29 7.47
N SER A 7 2.01 11.09 8.47
CA SER A 7 2.94 11.78 9.38
C SER A 7 3.77 10.79 10.20
N GLY A 8 3.15 9.74 10.72
CA GLY A 8 3.86 8.68 11.45
C GLY A 8 4.86 7.94 10.57
N ILE A 9 4.46 7.58 9.34
CA ILE A 9 5.36 6.91 8.38
C ILE A 9 6.49 7.83 7.94
N ALA A 10 6.21 9.12 7.65
CA ALA A 10 7.23 10.10 7.32
C ALA A 10 8.26 10.26 8.46
N PHE A 11 7.80 10.26 9.71
CA PHE A 11 8.67 10.28 10.88
C PHE A 11 9.60 9.07 10.95
N LEU A 12 9.09 7.86 10.72
CA LEU A 12 9.90 6.63 10.65
C LEU A 12 10.91 6.68 9.50
N HIS A 13 10.44 7.07 8.32
CA HIS A 13 11.27 7.12 7.11
C HIS A 13 12.41 8.15 7.25
N SER A 14 12.18 9.29 7.92
CA SER A 14 13.23 10.28 8.22
C SER A 14 14.33 9.76 9.16
N ARG A 15 14.05 8.66 9.88
CA ARG A 15 15.00 7.94 10.75
C ARG A 15 15.54 6.67 10.10
N TRP A 16 15.36 6.53 8.80
CA TRP A 16 15.83 5.37 8.03
C TRP A 16 15.15 4.06 8.46
N ILE A 17 13.94 4.10 9.03
CA ILE A 17 13.20 2.92 9.52
C ILE A 17 12.03 2.63 8.57
N MET A 18 11.94 1.40 8.06
CA MET A 18 10.75 0.87 7.37
C MET A 18 9.90 0.10 8.37
N HIS A 19 8.58 0.23 8.26
CA HIS A 19 7.64 -0.51 9.11
C HIS A 19 7.53 -1.98 8.68
N ARG A 20 7.38 -2.23 7.36
CA ARG A 20 7.27 -3.56 6.72
C ARG A 20 6.01 -4.37 7.05
N ASP A 21 5.27 -4.01 8.09
CA ASP A 21 3.98 -4.63 8.45
C ASP A 21 2.85 -3.62 8.67
N LEU A 22 2.76 -2.58 7.84
CA LEU A 22 1.73 -1.56 8.02
C LEU A 22 0.36 -2.11 7.62
N SER A 23 -0.60 -2.09 8.56
CA SER A 23 -1.98 -2.55 8.37
C SER A 23 -2.93 -1.83 9.34
N PRO A 24 -4.26 -1.88 9.15
CA PRO A 24 -5.22 -1.30 10.08
C PRO A 24 -5.11 -1.85 11.50
N SER A 25 -4.78 -3.15 11.68
CA SER A 25 -4.58 -3.73 13.02
C SER A 25 -3.37 -3.16 13.77
N ASN A 26 -2.44 -2.54 13.03
CA ASN A 26 -1.23 -1.93 13.58
C ASN A 26 -1.36 -0.40 13.71
N ILE A 27 -2.59 0.12 13.64
CA ILE A 27 -2.92 1.53 13.86
C ILE A 27 -3.91 1.61 15.02
N LEU A 28 -3.42 2.09 16.16
CA LEU A 28 -4.23 2.30 17.36
C LEU A 28 -4.86 3.69 17.31
N VAL A 29 -6.18 3.76 17.52
CA VAL A 29 -6.93 5.03 17.61
C VAL A 29 -7.29 5.25 19.07
N PHE A 30 -6.98 6.45 19.57
CA PHE A 30 -7.23 6.89 20.93
C PHE A 30 -8.29 8.00 20.95
N ASP A 31 -8.85 8.23 22.13
CA ASP A 31 -9.70 9.39 22.40
C ASP A 31 -9.00 10.71 22.03
N GLY A 32 -9.80 11.64 21.50
CA GLY A 32 -9.29 12.90 20.96
C GLY A 32 -8.72 12.78 19.54
N GLN A 33 -9.18 11.79 18.75
CA GLN A 33 -8.81 11.61 17.33
C GLN A 33 -7.30 11.46 17.09
N ARG A 34 -6.55 10.93 18.06
CA ARG A 34 -5.11 10.67 17.92
C ARG A 34 -4.87 9.24 17.51
N LEU A 35 -3.93 9.00 16.60
CA LEU A 35 -3.47 7.65 16.27
C LEU A 35 -2.02 7.40 16.61
N LYS A 36 -1.68 6.12 16.83
CA LYS A 36 -0.29 5.64 16.94
C LYS A 36 -0.10 4.41 16.08
N ILE A 37 1.03 4.37 15.39
CA ILE A 37 1.50 3.18 14.67
C ILE A 37 2.19 2.26 15.68
N THR A 38 1.88 0.98 15.64
CA THR A 38 2.40 -0.05 16.55
C THR A 38 2.94 -1.24 15.77
N ASP A 39 3.48 -2.22 16.48
CA ASP A 39 4.04 -3.47 15.96
C ASP A 39 5.23 -3.28 15.00
N PHE A 40 6.38 -3.00 15.61
CA PHE A 40 7.66 -2.86 14.91
C PHE A 40 8.43 -4.19 14.81
N GLY A 41 7.79 -5.34 15.02
CA GLY A 41 8.46 -6.65 15.04
C GLY A 41 9.19 -6.98 13.72
N LEU A 42 8.67 -6.47 12.61
CA LEU A 42 9.25 -6.63 11.27
C LEU A 42 10.03 -5.41 10.78
N ALA A 43 10.15 -4.35 11.59
CA ALA A 43 10.80 -3.11 11.19
C ALA A 43 12.31 -3.29 10.97
N ARG A 44 12.86 -2.53 10.01
CA ARG A 44 14.29 -2.60 9.61
C ARG A 44 14.82 -1.24 9.17
N THR A 45 16.13 -1.04 9.32
CA THR A 45 16.82 0.14 8.81
C THR A 45 17.20 0.00 7.33
N PHE A 46 17.25 1.11 6.59
CA PHE A 46 17.51 1.10 5.14
C PHE A 46 18.95 0.68 4.77
N TRP A 47 19.90 0.86 5.69
CA TRP A 47 21.33 0.64 5.45
C TRP A 47 21.80 -0.77 5.83
N ALA A 48 20.95 -1.57 6.50
CA ALA A 48 21.25 -2.97 6.75
C ALA A 48 20.96 -3.82 5.50
N PRO A 49 21.70 -4.92 5.27
CA PRO A 49 21.36 -5.86 4.20
C PRO A 49 19.89 -6.28 4.31
N LEU A 50 19.13 -6.08 3.24
CA LEU A 50 17.72 -6.41 3.22
C LEU A 50 17.56 -7.94 3.17
N THR A 51 16.93 -8.49 4.21
CA THR A 51 16.44 -9.86 4.17
C THR A 51 15.08 -9.89 3.47
N PRO A 52 14.78 -10.90 2.64
CA PRO A 52 13.42 -11.09 2.15
C PRO A 52 12.43 -11.15 3.32
N LEU A 53 11.24 -10.56 3.18
CA LEU A 53 10.23 -10.60 4.25
C LEU A 53 9.81 -12.02 4.61
N SER A 54 9.92 -12.97 3.68
CA SER A 54 9.71 -14.41 3.92
C SER A 54 10.73 -15.04 4.87
N ALA A 55 11.88 -14.40 5.11
CA ALA A 55 12.91 -14.88 6.01
C ALA A 55 12.68 -14.44 7.48
N ASP A 56 11.77 -13.50 7.73
CA ASP A 56 11.49 -12.97 9.07
C ASP A 56 10.38 -13.78 9.82
N GLY A 57 10.03 -14.98 9.34
CA GLY A 57 9.05 -15.88 9.97
C GLY A 57 7.69 -15.95 9.24
N PRO A 58 6.71 -16.68 9.80
CA PRO A 58 5.36 -16.75 9.22
C PRO A 58 4.69 -15.37 9.27
N VAL A 59 4.61 -14.71 8.12
CA VAL A 59 4.02 -13.37 7.99
C VAL A 59 2.52 -13.51 7.73
N VAL A 60 1.72 -13.22 8.75
CA VAL A 60 0.31 -13.63 8.84
C VAL A 60 -0.65 -12.82 7.94
N LYS A 61 -0.27 -11.66 7.38
CA LYS A 61 -1.15 -10.84 6.52
C LYS A 61 -0.46 -10.32 5.26
N VAL A 62 -0.84 -10.85 4.10
CA VAL A 62 -0.29 -10.46 2.79
C VAL A 62 -1.05 -9.32 2.10
N TRP A 63 -2.21 -8.90 2.62
CA TRP A 63 -3.16 -8.00 1.93
C TRP A 63 -2.64 -6.60 1.64
N TYR A 64 -1.71 -6.11 2.46
CA TYR A 64 -1.10 -4.77 2.32
C TYR A 64 0.29 -4.83 1.69
N ARG A 65 0.75 -6.02 1.26
CA ARG A 65 2.09 -6.23 0.72
C ARG A 65 2.21 -5.62 -0.68
N ALA A 66 3.26 -4.85 -0.89
CA ALA A 66 3.54 -4.20 -2.17
C ALA A 66 3.91 -5.22 -3.27
N PRO A 67 3.56 -4.94 -4.55
CA PRO A 67 3.75 -5.88 -5.65
C PRO A 67 5.22 -6.23 -5.90
N GLU A 68 6.17 -5.33 -5.62
CA GLU A 68 7.60 -5.60 -5.71
C GLU A 68 8.07 -6.65 -4.71
N LEU A 69 7.48 -6.71 -3.52
CA LEU A 69 7.76 -7.76 -2.55
C LEU A 69 7.15 -9.10 -3.01
N LEU A 70 5.95 -9.07 -3.58
CA LEU A 70 5.27 -10.26 -4.12
C LEU A 70 6.00 -10.84 -5.32
N LEU A 71 6.65 -9.99 -6.11
CA LEU A 71 7.47 -10.36 -7.27
C LEU A 71 8.94 -10.65 -6.92
N GLY A 72 9.30 -10.62 -5.63
CA GLY A 72 10.60 -11.05 -5.13
C GLY A 72 11.74 -10.05 -5.32
N GLN A 73 11.44 -8.75 -5.50
CA GLN A 73 12.46 -7.72 -5.53
C GLN A 73 13.28 -7.73 -4.23
N LYS A 74 14.61 -7.67 -4.35
CA LYS A 74 15.53 -7.77 -3.20
C LYS A 74 15.94 -6.39 -2.66
N ASP A 75 16.06 -5.41 -3.54
CA ASP A 75 16.41 -4.01 -3.27
C ASP A 75 15.15 -3.15 -3.07
N TYR A 76 14.21 -3.62 -2.27
CA TYR A 76 13.02 -2.85 -1.90
C TYR A 76 13.35 -1.78 -0.84
N GLY A 77 12.45 -0.84 -0.62
CA GLY A 77 12.67 0.25 0.33
C GLY A 77 11.38 0.77 0.95
N ALA A 78 11.46 1.93 1.59
CA ALA A 78 10.36 2.61 2.26
C ALA A 78 9.06 2.77 1.43
N ALA A 79 9.14 2.70 0.10
CA ALA A 79 8.00 2.72 -0.80
C ALA A 79 6.98 1.58 -0.53
N ILE A 80 7.37 0.48 0.10
CA ILE A 80 6.45 -0.60 0.48
C ILE A 80 5.44 -0.16 1.54
N ASP A 81 5.84 0.70 2.48
CA ASP A 81 4.95 1.24 3.51
C ASP A 81 3.97 2.24 2.88
N VAL A 82 4.42 2.97 1.85
CA VAL A 82 3.58 3.91 1.07
C VAL A 82 2.48 3.16 0.31
N TRP A 83 2.80 1.98 -0.26
CA TRP A 83 1.80 1.11 -0.88
C TRP A 83 0.79 0.61 0.15
N ALA A 84 1.26 0.11 1.30
CA ALA A 84 0.39 -0.35 2.38
C ALA A 84 -0.56 0.77 2.85
N LEU A 85 -0.07 2.00 2.95
CA LEU A 85 -0.88 3.17 3.26
C LEU A 85 -1.94 3.45 2.19
N GLY A 86 -1.60 3.31 0.91
CA GLY A 86 -2.57 3.37 -0.19
C GLY A 86 -3.67 2.32 -0.03
N CYS A 87 -3.31 1.09 0.33
CA CYS A 87 -4.28 0.02 0.59
C CYS A 87 -5.21 0.35 1.76
N ILE A 88 -4.65 0.88 2.86
CA ILE A 88 -5.42 1.33 4.03
C ILE A 88 -6.35 2.47 3.64
N PHE A 89 -5.88 3.43 2.83
CA PHE A 89 -6.71 4.55 2.38
C PHE A 89 -7.91 4.04 1.57
N VAL A 90 -7.73 3.11 0.64
CA VAL A 90 -8.87 2.48 -0.05
C VAL A 90 -9.82 1.79 0.93
N GLU A 91 -9.28 1.02 1.88
CA GLU A 91 -10.09 0.28 2.85
C GLU A 91 -10.94 1.18 3.73
N LEU A 92 -10.47 2.39 4.04
CA LEU A 92 -11.26 3.40 4.75
C LEU A 92 -12.40 3.97 3.92
N LEU A 93 -12.24 4.02 2.60
CA LEU A 93 -13.29 4.50 1.68
C LEU A 93 -14.31 3.41 1.37
N LEU A 94 -13.87 2.16 1.21
CA LEU A 94 -14.74 1.05 0.78
C LEU A 94 -15.22 0.16 1.93
N MET A 95 -14.74 0.39 3.15
CA MET A 95 -15.02 -0.43 4.34
C MET A 95 -14.75 -1.94 4.14
N ARG A 96 -13.81 -2.26 3.24
CA ARG A 96 -13.36 -3.63 2.94
C ARG A 96 -11.90 -3.62 2.53
N VAL A 97 -11.21 -4.73 2.79
CA VAL A 97 -9.86 -4.97 2.29
C VAL A 97 -9.83 -4.89 0.76
N VAL A 98 -8.96 -4.04 0.20
CA VAL A 98 -8.91 -3.79 -1.25
C VAL A 98 -8.40 -5.00 -2.03
N PHE A 99 -7.30 -5.62 -1.58
CA PHE A 99 -6.64 -6.75 -2.23
C PHE A 99 -6.65 -7.96 -1.29
N ARG A 100 -7.72 -8.76 -1.33
CA ARG A 100 -7.93 -9.87 -0.40
C ARG A 100 -7.45 -11.20 -0.99
N GLY A 101 -6.14 -11.38 -1.07
CA GLY A 101 -5.54 -12.64 -1.51
C GLY A 101 -5.47 -13.70 -0.42
N HIS A 102 -5.48 -14.97 -0.84
CA HIS A 102 -5.16 -16.09 0.04
C HIS A 102 -3.65 -16.22 0.24
N GLU A 103 -3.26 -16.47 1.48
CA GLU A 103 -1.87 -16.74 1.82
C GLU A 103 -1.45 -18.12 1.27
N ALA A 104 -0.33 -18.14 0.56
CA ALA A 104 0.33 -19.36 0.16
C ALA A 104 1.11 -19.95 1.35
N LYS A 105 0.88 -21.23 1.63
CA LYS A 105 1.56 -21.96 2.73
C LYS A 105 3.03 -22.25 2.39
N ASN A 106 3.84 -22.49 3.42
CA ASN A 106 5.21 -23.00 3.33
C ASN A 106 6.16 -22.11 2.51
N GLY A 107 6.06 -20.79 2.65
CA GLY A 107 6.97 -19.85 2.00
C GLY A 107 6.84 -19.77 0.48
N ARG A 108 5.79 -20.35 -0.10
CA ARG A 108 5.52 -20.28 -1.55
C ARG A 108 5.23 -18.83 -1.99
N PRO A 109 5.49 -18.52 -3.27
CA PRO A 109 5.12 -17.23 -3.84
C PRO A 109 3.64 -16.91 -3.64
N GLN A 110 3.34 -15.67 -3.24
CA GLN A 110 2.01 -15.21 -2.85
C GLN A 110 1.18 -14.81 -4.08
N MET A 111 1.06 -15.72 -5.05
CA MET A 111 0.50 -15.44 -6.39
C MET A 111 -0.97 -15.06 -6.37
N HIS A 112 -1.75 -15.59 -5.42
CA HIS A 112 -3.15 -15.21 -5.29
C HIS A 112 -3.30 -13.74 -4.87
N GLN A 113 -2.44 -13.25 -3.98
CA GLN A 113 -2.40 -11.83 -3.61
C GLN A 113 -2.07 -10.96 -4.82
N LEU A 114 -1.03 -11.33 -5.58
CA LEU A 114 -0.66 -10.61 -6.80
C LEU A 114 -1.79 -10.60 -7.84
N GLY A 115 -2.48 -11.73 -8.00
CA GLY A 115 -3.66 -11.85 -8.86
C GLY A 115 -4.77 -10.87 -8.46
N THR A 116 -5.08 -10.73 -7.16
CA THR A 116 -6.10 -9.75 -6.72
C THR A 116 -5.69 -8.31 -7.01
N ILE A 117 -4.40 -7.98 -6.95
CA ILE A 117 -3.91 -6.64 -7.32
C ILE A 117 -4.14 -6.40 -8.82
N PHE A 118 -3.79 -7.37 -9.67
CA PHE A 118 -3.95 -7.27 -11.13
C PHE A 118 -5.41 -7.24 -11.56
N GLU A 119 -6.29 -8.01 -10.90
CA GLU A 119 -7.74 -7.95 -11.13
C GLU A 119 -8.31 -6.56 -10.81
N SER A 120 -7.84 -5.90 -9.75
CA SER A 120 -8.35 -4.59 -9.35
C SER A 120 -7.74 -3.42 -10.14
N LEU A 121 -6.42 -3.41 -10.33
CA LEU A 121 -5.66 -2.28 -10.91
C LEU A 121 -5.31 -2.46 -12.39
N GLY A 122 -5.48 -3.67 -12.94
CA GLY A 122 -4.94 -4.06 -14.24
C GLY A 122 -3.48 -4.52 -14.14
N VAL A 123 -3.01 -5.28 -15.13
CA VAL A 123 -1.63 -5.78 -15.21
C VAL A 123 -0.68 -4.61 -15.53
N PRO A 124 0.48 -4.48 -14.86
CA PRO A 124 1.46 -3.46 -15.21
C PRO A 124 2.08 -3.71 -16.60
N ASP A 125 2.49 -2.63 -17.24
CA ASP A 125 3.23 -2.61 -18.49
C ASP A 125 4.54 -1.82 -18.32
N GLU A 126 5.33 -1.70 -19.39
CA GLU A 126 6.59 -0.93 -19.35
C GLU A 126 6.37 0.57 -19.09
N GLN A 127 5.18 1.10 -19.39
CA GLN A 127 4.85 2.49 -19.08
C GLN A 127 4.60 2.70 -17.59
N THR A 128 3.85 1.81 -16.95
CA THR A 128 3.44 1.91 -15.53
C THR A 128 4.49 1.36 -14.58
N TRP A 129 5.26 0.36 -15.00
CA TRP A 129 6.39 -0.21 -14.26
C TRP A 129 7.52 -0.68 -15.19
N PRO A 130 8.46 0.20 -15.53
CA PRO A 130 9.61 -0.17 -16.34
C PRO A 130 10.43 -1.32 -15.73
N GLY A 131 10.72 -2.34 -16.53
CA GLY A 131 11.55 -3.49 -16.14
C GLY A 131 10.88 -4.51 -15.22
N HIS A 132 9.57 -4.41 -14.96
CA HIS A 132 8.85 -5.34 -14.08
C HIS A 132 8.95 -6.80 -14.54
N THR A 133 9.08 -7.02 -15.85
CA THR A 133 9.21 -8.36 -16.46
C THR A 133 10.50 -9.09 -16.06
N SER A 134 11.50 -8.35 -15.56
CA SER A 134 12.78 -8.90 -15.09
C SER A 134 12.76 -9.28 -13.59
N LEU A 135 11.64 -9.04 -12.88
CA LEU A 135 11.56 -9.36 -11.46
C LEU A 135 11.57 -10.89 -11.23
N PRO A 136 12.17 -11.36 -10.12
CA PRO A 136 12.46 -12.78 -9.93
C PRO A 136 11.27 -13.72 -10.08
N LEU A 137 10.07 -13.29 -9.63
CA LEU A 137 8.86 -14.11 -9.65
C LEU A 137 7.88 -13.71 -10.75
N TRP A 138 8.31 -12.93 -11.75
CA TRP A 138 7.44 -12.56 -12.88
C TRP A 138 7.04 -13.77 -13.74
N ARG A 139 7.97 -14.71 -13.95
CA ARG A 139 7.69 -15.94 -14.69
C ARG A 139 6.71 -16.85 -13.94
N ASP A 140 6.82 -16.92 -12.61
CA ASP A 140 5.87 -17.65 -11.77
C ASP A 140 4.46 -17.06 -11.88
N ALA A 141 4.33 -15.73 -11.96
CA ALA A 141 3.06 -15.06 -12.22
C ALA A 141 2.46 -15.44 -13.59
N LEU A 142 3.29 -15.51 -14.65
CA LEU A 142 2.85 -16.02 -15.96
C LEU A 142 2.33 -17.45 -15.87
N HIS A 143 3.08 -18.36 -15.24
CA HIS A 143 2.70 -19.77 -15.11
C HIS A 143 1.47 -19.99 -14.22
N ALA A 144 1.26 -19.13 -13.22
CA ALA A 144 0.06 -19.15 -12.38
C ALA A 144 -1.21 -18.68 -13.13
N GLY A 145 -1.08 -18.22 -14.37
CA GLY A 145 -2.20 -17.77 -15.20
C GLY A 145 -2.84 -16.47 -14.72
N ILE A 146 -2.20 -15.73 -13.81
CA ILE A 146 -2.78 -14.49 -13.24
C ILE A 146 -2.76 -13.32 -14.24
N LEU A 147 -1.94 -13.40 -15.29
CA LEU A 147 -1.82 -12.37 -16.33
C LEU A 147 -2.82 -12.53 -17.48
N GLY A 148 -3.41 -13.73 -17.63
CA GLY A 148 -4.35 -14.06 -18.72
C GLY A 148 -5.82 -14.02 -18.30
N LYS A 149 -6.11 -13.88 -17.00
CA LYS A 149 -7.47 -13.61 -16.52
C LYS A 149 -7.79 -12.15 -16.87
N GLY A 150 -8.64 -11.96 -17.87
CA GLY A 150 -9.02 -10.63 -18.33
C GLY A 150 -9.44 -9.71 -17.17
N HIS A 151 -9.08 -8.44 -17.27
CA HIS A 151 -9.52 -7.41 -16.34
C HIS A 151 -11.03 -7.24 -16.48
N ASP A 152 -11.80 -7.80 -15.55
CA ASP A 152 -13.23 -7.52 -15.47
C ASP A 152 -13.39 -6.07 -15.00
N GLY A 153 -13.66 -5.16 -15.92
CA GLY A 153 -13.81 -3.73 -15.63
C GLY A 153 -14.86 -3.42 -14.54
N ARG A 154 -15.79 -4.35 -14.26
CA ARG A 154 -16.76 -4.25 -13.15
C ARG A 154 -16.14 -4.47 -11.77
N LYS A 155 -15.01 -5.18 -11.69
CA LYS A 155 -14.21 -5.40 -10.47
C LYS A 155 -13.01 -4.45 -10.37
N SER A 156 -12.95 -3.44 -11.24
CA SER A 156 -11.90 -2.44 -11.19
C SER A 156 -12.06 -1.55 -9.97
N LEU A 157 -10.98 -1.39 -9.20
CA LEU A 157 -10.94 -0.42 -8.11
C LEU A 157 -11.34 0.99 -8.59
N ARG A 158 -10.99 1.36 -9.83
CA ARG A 158 -11.36 2.66 -10.41
C ARG A 158 -12.86 2.80 -10.63
N ALA A 159 -13.58 1.71 -10.91
CA ALA A 159 -15.04 1.75 -11.03
C ALA A 159 -15.68 1.91 -9.65
N GLU A 160 -15.20 1.17 -8.66
CA GLU A 160 -15.72 1.24 -7.28
C GLU A 160 -15.50 2.62 -6.65
N LEU A 161 -14.30 3.19 -6.77
CA LEU A 161 -14.01 4.53 -6.23
C LEU A 161 -14.84 5.63 -6.91
N ARG A 162 -15.22 5.45 -8.18
CA ARG A 162 -16.11 6.39 -8.89
C ARG A 162 -17.58 6.26 -8.47
N ALA A 163 -17.94 5.15 -7.84
CA ALA A 163 -19.29 4.88 -7.37
C ALA A 163 -19.50 5.29 -5.89
N LEU A 164 -18.47 5.85 -5.24
CA LEU A 164 -18.59 6.41 -3.90
C LEU A 164 -19.60 7.56 -3.88
N ASP A 165 -20.39 7.63 -2.81
CA ASP A 165 -21.24 8.78 -2.53
C ASP A 165 -20.43 10.03 -2.19
N GLU A 166 -21.08 11.19 -2.22
CA GLU A 166 -20.45 12.49 -1.97
C GLU A 166 -19.84 12.61 -0.57
N GLU A 167 -20.40 11.92 0.43
CA GLU A 167 -19.93 11.96 1.82
C GLU A 167 -18.60 11.21 1.99
N THR A 168 -18.47 10.08 1.30
CA THR A 168 -17.30 9.20 1.39
C THR A 168 -16.20 9.58 0.39
N HIS A 169 -16.56 10.21 -0.73
CA HIS A 169 -15.60 10.54 -1.79
C HIS A 169 -14.53 11.53 -1.29
N PRO A 170 -13.23 11.24 -1.46
CA PRO A 170 -12.15 12.04 -0.86
C PRO A 170 -11.80 13.32 -1.66
N GLY A 171 -12.66 13.71 -2.60
CA GLY A 171 -12.42 14.77 -3.58
C GLY A 171 -11.30 14.44 -4.59
N ASP A 172 -11.11 15.32 -5.58
CA ASP A 172 -10.11 15.11 -6.64
C ASP A 172 -8.68 15.02 -6.11
N ALA A 173 -8.35 15.86 -5.11
CA ALA A 173 -7.05 15.84 -4.47
C ALA A 173 -6.80 14.51 -3.74
N GLY A 174 -7.82 13.97 -3.07
CA GLY A 174 -7.73 12.68 -2.39
C GLY A 174 -7.60 11.51 -3.37
N MET A 175 -8.33 11.56 -4.49
CA MET A 175 -8.23 10.59 -5.57
C MET A 175 -6.84 10.60 -6.22
N GLU A 176 -6.24 11.78 -6.42
CA GLU A 176 -4.90 11.89 -6.97
C GLU A 176 -3.84 11.35 -5.99
N VAL A 177 -3.94 11.66 -4.69
CA VAL A 177 -3.05 11.06 -3.67
C VAL A 177 -3.17 9.54 -3.69
N LEU A 178 -4.39 9.01 -3.67
CA LEU A 178 -4.63 7.57 -3.69
C LEU A 178 -3.99 6.89 -4.91
N LYS A 179 -4.16 7.48 -6.10
CA LYS A 179 -3.55 7.02 -7.35
C LYS A 179 -2.02 7.03 -7.27
N GLN A 180 -1.42 8.03 -6.63
CA GLN A 180 0.03 8.11 -6.44
C GLN A 180 0.58 7.05 -5.48
N LEU A 181 -0.13 6.79 -4.38
CA LEU A 181 0.25 5.78 -3.37
C LEU A 181 0.22 4.35 -3.95
N LEU A 182 -0.73 4.06 -4.85
CA LEU A 182 -0.92 2.74 -5.48
C LEU A 182 -0.23 2.59 -6.85
N ARG A 183 0.80 3.40 -7.14
CA ARG A 183 1.61 3.19 -8.36
C ARG A 183 2.41 1.88 -8.26
N TYR A 184 2.40 1.08 -9.32
CA TYR A 184 3.18 -0.15 -9.40
C TYR A 184 4.68 0.09 -9.17
N CYS A 185 5.29 0.97 -9.96
CA CYS A 185 6.71 1.26 -9.85
C CYS A 185 7.04 1.96 -8.51
N PRO A 186 7.83 1.33 -7.61
CA PRO A 186 8.17 1.93 -6.31
C PRO A 186 8.94 3.25 -6.46
N LYS A 187 9.75 3.39 -7.52
CA LYS A 187 10.49 4.64 -7.83
C LYS A 187 9.58 5.80 -8.24
N ARG A 188 8.33 5.53 -8.61
CA ARG A 188 7.34 6.55 -9.00
C ARG A 188 6.32 6.84 -7.91
N ARG A 189 6.35 6.12 -6.78
CA ARG A 189 5.53 6.45 -5.61
C ARG A 189 6.14 7.67 -4.91
N PRO A 190 5.31 8.59 -4.39
CA PRO A 190 5.81 9.67 -3.55
C PRO A 190 6.39 9.10 -2.25
N THR A 191 7.30 9.82 -1.61
CA THR A 191 7.62 9.56 -0.21
C THR A 191 6.41 9.91 0.66
N ALA A 192 6.34 9.35 1.88
CA ALA A 192 5.28 9.74 2.83
C ALA A 192 5.28 11.25 3.11
N GLN A 193 6.47 11.86 3.20
CA GLN A 193 6.63 13.30 3.33
C GLN A 193 6.04 14.05 2.13
N ARG A 194 6.34 13.62 0.90
CA ARG A 194 5.81 14.28 -0.31
C ARG A 194 4.29 14.14 -0.44
N ALA A 195 3.72 13.03 0.01
CA ALA A 195 2.26 12.86 0.03
C ALA A 195 1.57 13.78 1.06
N LEU A 196 2.24 14.16 2.16
CA LEU A 196 1.72 15.15 3.13
C LEU A 196 1.63 16.56 2.55
N GLU A 197 2.44 16.86 1.55
CA GLU A 197 2.48 18.17 0.87
C GLU A 197 1.43 18.29 -0.24
N SER A 198 0.57 17.29 -0.41
CA SER A 198 -0.48 17.29 -1.44
C SER A 198 -1.64 18.23 -1.09
N ASP A 199 -2.40 18.60 -2.13
CA ASP A 199 -3.56 19.48 -1.97
C ASP A 199 -4.68 18.90 -1.10
N LEU A 200 -4.68 17.58 -0.89
CA LEU A 200 -5.58 16.92 0.05
C LEU A 200 -5.42 17.50 1.47
N PHE A 201 -4.24 18.04 1.79
CA PHE A 201 -3.92 18.55 3.11
C PHE A 201 -3.64 20.07 3.15
N SER A 202 -3.62 20.75 2.01
CA SER A 202 -3.35 22.20 1.91
C SER A 202 -4.52 23.07 2.37
N GLY A 203 -5.75 22.52 2.36
CA GLY A 203 -6.92 23.17 2.93
C GLY A 203 -6.91 23.15 4.46
N SER A 204 -7.02 24.34 5.07
CA SER A 204 -7.28 24.51 6.50
C SER A 204 -8.66 23.94 6.87
N CYS A 205 -8.71 22.65 7.16
CA CYS A 205 -9.64 22.09 8.13
C CYS A 205 -8.86 21.68 9.37
N LEU A 206 -8.12 22.64 9.93
CA LEU A 206 -7.84 22.65 11.36
C LEU A 206 -9.15 23.10 12.03
N HIS A 207 -10.08 22.17 12.22
CA HIS A 207 -10.92 22.30 13.42
C HIS A 207 -9.99 22.02 14.60
N ALA A 208 -9.24 23.06 14.97
CA ALA A 208 -8.80 23.25 16.32
C ALA A 208 -10.10 23.40 17.14
N ALA A 209 -10.67 22.26 17.56
CA ALA A 209 -11.50 22.26 18.75
C ALA A 209 -10.55 22.61 19.90
N ALA A 210 -10.39 23.91 20.12
CA ALA A 210 -9.98 24.43 21.40
C ALA A 210 -10.99 23.87 22.41
N VAL A 211 -10.53 22.93 23.23
CA VAL A 211 -11.29 22.47 24.39
C VAL A 211 -11.17 23.60 25.42
N PRO A 212 -12.30 24.11 25.97
CA PRO A 212 -12.29 25.12 27.01
C PRO A 212 -11.67 24.62 28.32
#